data_AF-A0A0F9ATI0-F1
#
_entry.id   AF-A0A0F9ATI0-F1
#
_cell.length_a   1.000
_cell.length_b   1.000
_cell.length_c   1.000
_cell.angle_alpha   90.00
_cell.angle_beta   90.00
_cell.angle_gamma   90.00
#
_symmetry.space_group_name_H-M   'P 1'
#
loop_
_entity.id
_entity.type
_entity.pdbx_description
1 polymer ?
#
loop_
_entity_poly.entity_id
_entity_poly.type
_entity_poly.pdbx_seq_one_letter_code
_entity_poly.pdbx_strand_id
1 'polypeptide(L)'
;DEGRLRRLLRNLIYLYDETDTDLLGDRVDELINYFKTQYPGRKDLPHIQRLKGMCREWEADCLWGYFGWHSDSVLHLRLGFYTGETFTEEPDIERDVMPVYKTLKKITPDIVTVALDPEASGPDSHYKALQAITEALKRYEREDMKTDIKIWGYRNVWYRFHPSEANMFIPVSLNMFALQNSAFINSFISQKDASFPSHEFDGPFSQLAQKIQVEQYQRWCMPVIRDD
;
A
#
# COMPACT_ATOMS: atom_id res chain seq x y z
N ASP A 1 21.65 8.13 -4.22
CA ASP A 1 22.07 7.81 -2.84
C ASP A 1 21.83 8.92 -1.83
N GLU A 2 22.19 10.16 -2.13
CA GLU A 2 22.02 11.29 -1.19
C GLU A 2 20.59 11.45 -0.63
N GLY A 3 19.56 11.39 -1.48
CA GLY A 3 18.16 11.50 -1.02
C GLY A 3 17.75 10.40 -0.03
N ARG A 4 18.27 9.18 -0.18
CA ARG A 4 18.01 8.06 0.75
C ARG A 4 18.66 8.31 2.10
N LEU A 5 19.90 8.79 2.11
CA LEU A 5 20.63 9.14 3.34
C LEU A 5 19.96 10.29 4.09
N ARG A 6 19.55 11.35 3.38
CA ARG A 6 18.81 12.48 3.98
C ARG A 6 17.48 12.02 4.60
N ARG A 7 16.74 11.13 3.91
CA ARG A 7 15.50 10.57 4.45
C ARG A 7 15.76 9.67 5.67
N LEU A 8 16.79 8.83 5.63
CA LEU A 8 17.17 7.99 6.77
C LEU A 8 17.52 8.85 7.98
N LEU A 9 18.35 9.88 7.80
CA LEU A 9 18.70 10.83 8.87
C LEU A 9 17.45 11.48 9.48
N ARG A 10 16.54 12.00 8.64
CA ARG A 10 15.25 12.54 9.10
C ARG A 10 14.45 11.51 9.91
N ASN A 11 14.42 10.26 9.45
CA ASN A 11 13.69 9.19 10.13
C ASN A 11 14.31 8.86 11.49
N LEU A 12 15.64 8.84 11.60
CA LEU A 12 16.35 8.60 12.86
C LEU A 12 16.15 9.75 13.85
N ILE A 13 16.24 11.01 13.39
CA ILE A 13 15.95 12.19 14.20
C ILE A 13 14.54 12.10 14.79
N TYR A 14 13.55 11.81 13.95
CA TYR A 14 12.17 11.68 14.40
C TYR A 14 11.95 10.49 15.35
N LEU A 15 12.61 9.37 15.10
CA LEU A 15 12.42 8.14 15.87
C LEU A 15 13.02 8.22 17.27
N TYR A 16 14.19 8.86 17.39
CA TYR A 16 14.95 8.93 18.63
C TYR A 16 14.83 10.29 19.33
N ASP A 17 14.14 11.26 18.72
CA ASP A 17 14.05 12.64 19.19
C ASP A 17 15.44 13.25 19.48
N GLU A 18 16.36 13.01 18.56
CA GLU A 18 17.79 13.35 18.70
C GLU A 18 18.30 14.05 17.44
N THR A 19 19.12 15.09 17.60
CA THR A 19 19.71 15.87 16.49
C THR A 19 21.23 15.89 16.51
N ASP A 20 21.86 15.46 17.60
CA ASP A 20 23.31 15.31 17.70
C ASP A 20 23.79 14.17 16.80
N THR A 21 24.77 14.47 15.94
CA THR A 21 25.23 13.53 14.92
C THR A 21 26.05 12.38 15.48
N ASP A 22 26.74 12.60 16.61
CA ASP A 22 27.55 11.55 17.23
C ASP A 22 26.63 10.54 17.93
N LEU A 23 25.63 11.04 18.68
CA LEU A 23 24.61 10.18 19.29
C LEU A 23 23.77 9.43 18.25
N LEU A 24 23.45 10.06 17.11
CA LEU A 24 22.80 9.36 16.00
C LEU A 24 23.72 8.33 15.35
N GLY A 25 25.04 8.57 15.32
CA GLY A 25 26.06 7.60 14.92
C GLY A 25 26.00 6.35 15.78
N ASP A 26 25.98 6.51 17.11
CA ASP A 26 25.83 5.40 18.06
C ASP A 26 24.53 4.61 17.80
N ARG A 27 23.41 5.30 17.52
CA ARG A 27 22.14 4.63 17.15
C ARG A 27 22.24 3.84 15.85
N VAL A 28 23.00 4.32 14.87
CA VAL A 28 23.25 3.58 13.62
C VAL A 28 24.04 2.31 13.90
N ASP A 29 25.08 2.37 14.74
CA ASP A 29 25.87 1.21 15.12
C ASP A 29 25.04 0.17 15.90
N GLU A 30 24.19 0.62 16.82
CA GLU A 30 23.20 -0.21 17.51
C GLU A 30 22.27 -0.93 16.51
N LEU A 31 21.73 -0.21 15.53
CA LEU A 31 20.85 -0.78 14.49
C LEU A 31 21.59 -1.80 13.62
N ILE A 32 22.84 -1.51 13.22
CA ILE A 32 23.67 -2.44 12.45
C ILE A 32 23.90 -3.73 13.24
N ASN A 33 24.28 -3.61 14.51
CA ASN A 33 24.50 -4.78 15.37
C ASN A 33 23.20 -5.56 15.61
N TYR A 34 22.09 -4.86 15.80
CA TYR A 34 20.77 -5.47 15.90
C TYR A 34 20.48 -6.32 14.65
N PHE A 35 20.58 -5.77 13.44
CA PHE A 35 20.24 -6.52 12.22
C PHE A 35 21.18 -7.68 11.91
N LYS A 36 22.47 -7.59 12.29
CA LYS A 36 23.42 -8.70 12.16
C LYS A 36 23.07 -9.92 13.02
N THR A 37 22.30 -9.72 14.09
CA THR A 37 21.95 -10.78 15.07
C THR A 37 20.53 -11.30 14.89
N GLN A 38 19.74 -10.76 13.95
CA GLN A 38 18.39 -11.24 13.67
C GLN A 38 18.38 -12.35 12.61
N TYR A 39 17.36 -13.20 12.67
CA TYR A 39 17.03 -14.16 11.61
C TYR A 39 15.75 -13.72 10.88
N PRO A 40 15.56 -14.09 9.59
CA PRO A 40 14.35 -13.76 8.83
C PRO A 40 13.08 -14.23 9.53
N GLY A 41 12.06 -13.36 9.58
CA GLY A 41 10.77 -13.66 10.23
C GLY A 41 10.74 -13.43 11.74
N ARG A 42 11.87 -13.09 12.39
CA ARG A 42 11.86 -12.65 13.78
C ARG A 42 11.09 -11.33 13.91
N LYS A 43 10.21 -11.27 14.91
CA LYS A 43 9.50 -10.03 15.26
C LYS A 43 10.48 -9.00 15.81
N ASP A 44 10.42 -7.80 15.24
CA ASP A 44 11.30 -6.71 15.62
C ASP A 44 10.81 -5.92 16.84
N LEU A 45 11.71 -5.18 17.48
CA LEU A 45 11.35 -4.20 18.51
C LEU A 45 10.44 -3.09 17.92
N PRO A 46 9.54 -2.48 18.70
CA PRO A 46 8.57 -1.50 18.19
C PRO A 46 9.20 -0.32 17.43
N HIS A 47 10.30 0.25 17.93
CA HIS A 47 10.98 1.36 17.25
C HIS A 47 11.62 0.93 15.92
N ILE A 48 12.02 -0.34 15.80
CA ILE A 48 12.58 -0.91 14.57
C ILE A 48 11.48 -1.18 13.55
N GLN A 49 10.33 -1.71 13.99
CA GLN A 49 9.13 -1.81 13.14
C GLN A 49 8.72 -0.42 12.62
N ARG A 50 8.74 0.59 13.50
CA ARG A 50 8.47 1.99 13.15
C ARG A 50 9.44 2.49 12.08
N LEU A 51 10.76 2.28 12.26
CA LEU A 51 11.79 2.66 11.30
C LEU A 51 11.58 1.99 9.94
N LYS A 52 11.37 0.67 9.92
CA LYS A 52 11.08 -0.08 8.68
C LYS A 52 9.83 0.46 7.97
N GLY A 53 8.78 0.77 8.74
CA GLY A 53 7.58 1.43 8.21
C GLY A 53 7.90 2.78 7.58
N MET A 54 8.66 3.65 8.25
CA MET A 54 9.07 4.96 7.70
C MET A 54 9.92 4.84 6.43
N CYS A 55 10.72 3.79 6.30
CA CYS A 55 11.43 3.50 5.05
C CYS A 55 10.46 3.12 3.93
N ARG A 56 9.47 2.26 4.19
CA ARG A 56 8.46 1.86 3.19
C ARG A 56 7.50 2.98 2.82
N GLU A 57 7.18 3.88 3.75
CA GLU A 57 6.45 5.12 3.46
C GLU A 57 7.21 5.98 2.46
N TRP A 58 8.53 6.09 2.61
CA TRP A 58 9.35 6.81 1.63
C TRP A 58 9.40 6.14 0.26
N GLU A 59 9.40 4.80 0.21
CA GLU A 59 9.29 4.07 -1.06
C GLU A 59 7.95 4.35 -1.75
N ALA A 60 6.86 4.42 -0.98
CA ALA A 60 5.55 4.81 -1.49
C ALA A 60 5.52 6.29 -1.96
N ASP A 61 6.13 7.20 -1.20
CA ASP A 61 6.30 8.61 -1.61
C ASP A 61 7.06 8.71 -2.94
N CYS A 62 8.15 7.94 -3.10
CA CYS A 62 8.91 7.87 -4.35
C CYS A 62 8.06 7.40 -5.52
N LEU A 63 7.19 6.39 -5.32
CA LEU A 63 6.30 5.90 -6.36
C LEU A 63 5.34 7.01 -6.82
N TRP A 64 4.69 7.70 -5.88
CA TRP A 64 3.77 8.79 -6.23
C TRP A 64 4.51 9.96 -6.89
N GLY A 65 5.71 10.29 -6.40
CA GLY A 65 6.58 11.28 -7.02
C GLY A 65 7.01 10.90 -8.44
N TYR A 66 7.20 9.61 -8.74
CA TYR A 66 7.46 9.12 -10.11
C TYR A 66 6.35 9.50 -11.08
N PHE A 67 5.11 9.54 -10.61
CA PHE A 67 3.94 9.97 -11.39
C PHE A 67 3.63 11.47 -11.27
N GLY A 68 4.54 12.26 -10.68
CA GLY A 68 4.43 13.72 -10.60
C GLY A 68 3.56 14.24 -9.45
N TRP A 69 3.20 13.40 -8.48
CA TRP A 69 2.45 13.84 -7.31
C TRP A 69 3.35 14.52 -6.29
N HIS A 70 2.83 15.57 -5.66
CA HIS A 70 3.50 16.24 -4.55
C HIS A 70 3.37 15.40 -3.27
N SER A 71 4.36 15.46 -2.39
CA SER A 71 4.36 14.69 -1.13
C SER A 71 3.17 15.02 -0.23
N ASP A 72 2.66 16.25 -0.31
CA ASP A 72 1.52 16.70 0.51
C ASP A 72 0.19 16.07 0.09
N SER A 73 0.16 15.42 -1.08
CA SER A 73 -0.97 14.61 -1.55
C SER A 73 -0.91 13.16 -1.08
N VAL A 74 0.19 12.73 -0.45
CA VAL A 74 0.38 11.36 0.05
C VAL A 74 0.26 11.37 1.57
N LEU A 75 -0.75 10.67 2.09
CA LEU A 75 -1.06 10.65 3.51
C LEU A 75 -0.84 9.25 4.09
N HIS A 76 0.12 9.12 4.98
CA HIS A 76 0.38 7.88 5.72
C HIS A 76 -0.41 7.86 7.03
N LEU A 77 -1.64 7.38 6.99
CA LEU A 77 -2.57 7.42 8.13
C LEU A 77 -2.17 6.50 9.29
N ARG A 78 -1.34 5.48 9.03
CA ARG A 78 -0.86 4.51 10.03
C ARG A 78 -1.99 3.99 10.92
N LEU A 79 -3.03 3.45 10.28
CA LEU A 79 -4.18 2.86 10.98
C LEU A 79 -3.66 1.79 11.95
N GLY A 80 -4.20 1.76 13.16
CA GLY A 80 -3.69 0.99 14.30
C GLY A 80 -3.80 -0.52 14.15
N PHE A 81 -4.62 -1.03 13.23
CA PHE A 81 -4.60 -2.46 12.89
C PHE A 81 -3.35 -2.87 12.08
N TYR A 82 -2.56 -1.92 11.53
CA TYR A 82 -1.26 -2.23 10.92
C TYR A 82 -0.19 -2.42 11.99
N THR A 83 -0.07 -3.67 12.47
CA THR A 83 0.93 -4.08 13.45
C THR A 83 1.84 -5.17 12.89
N GLY A 84 2.90 -5.51 13.61
CA GLY A 84 3.73 -6.69 13.34
C GLY A 84 3.16 -8.01 13.89
N GLU A 85 1.91 -8.02 14.35
CA GLU A 85 1.25 -9.24 14.85
C GLU A 85 0.71 -10.10 13.71
N THR A 86 0.72 -11.42 13.92
CA THR A 86 0.08 -12.37 12.99
C THR A 86 -1.44 -12.23 12.99
N PHE A 87 -2.01 -11.89 14.15
CA PHE A 87 -3.43 -11.58 14.31
C PHE A 87 -3.54 -10.15 14.79
N THR A 88 -4.12 -9.29 13.97
CA THR A 88 -4.29 -7.88 14.30
C THR A 88 -5.70 -7.64 14.84
N GLU A 89 -5.87 -6.62 15.66
CA GLU A 89 -7.18 -6.23 16.17
C GLU A 89 -8.11 -5.82 15.04
N GLU A 90 -9.42 -5.97 15.25
CA GLU A 90 -10.43 -5.41 14.37
C GLU A 90 -10.34 -3.86 14.37
N PRO A 91 -10.74 -3.20 13.26
CA PRO A 91 -10.75 -1.75 13.19
C PRO A 91 -11.60 -1.12 14.30
N ASP A 92 -11.05 -0.10 14.95
CA ASP A 92 -11.73 0.70 15.95
C ASP A 92 -12.17 2.05 15.36
N ILE A 93 -13.28 2.59 15.86
CA ILE A 93 -13.85 3.84 15.35
C ILE A 93 -12.86 5.00 15.53
N GLU A 94 -12.35 5.22 16.73
CA GLU A 94 -11.50 6.38 17.00
C GLU A 94 -10.09 6.19 16.45
N ARG A 95 -9.57 4.97 16.52
CA ARG A 95 -8.22 4.64 16.07
C ARG A 95 -8.08 4.59 14.55
N ASP A 96 -9.05 4.00 13.85
CA ASP A 96 -8.90 3.64 12.43
C ASP A 96 -9.90 4.36 11.51
N VAL A 97 -11.15 4.52 11.95
CA VAL A 97 -12.19 5.16 11.13
C VAL A 97 -12.05 6.69 11.12
N MET A 98 -11.84 7.30 12.29
CA MET A 98 -11.78 8.75 12.41
C MET A 98 -10.63 9.41 11.62
N PRO A 99 -9.41 8.84 11.52
CA PRO A 99 -8.38 9.37 10.62
C PRO A 99 -8.82 9.41 9.15
N VAL A 100 -9.53 8.38 8.67
CA VAL A 100 -10.05 8.32 7.30
C VAL A 100 -11.16 9.35 7.12
N TYR A 101 -12.12 9.42 8.06
CA TYR A 101 -13.19 10.42 8.03
C TYR A 101 -12.65 11.86 7.97
N LYS A 102 -11.66 12.19 8.81
CA LYS A 102 -10.99 13.50 8.81
C LYS A 102 -10.34 13.80 7.45
N THR A 103 -9.79 12.77 6.80
CA THR A 103 -9.18 12.90 5.46
C THR A 103 -10.25 13.17 4.40
N LEU A 104 -11.36 12.42 4.41
CA LEU A 104 -12.49 12.64 3.51
C LEU A 104 -13.03 14.07 3.63
N LYS A 105 -13.19 14.56 4.87
CA LYS A 105 -13.65 15.93 5.13
C LYS A 105 -12.67 17.00 4.67
N LYS A 106 -11.36 16.75 4.79
CA LYS A 106 -10.32 17.68 4.34
C LYS A 106 -10.27 17.77 2.81
N ILE A 107 -10.40 16.64 2.12
CA ILE A 107 -10.21 16.54 0.67
C ILE A 107 -11.51 16.77 -0.10
N THR A 108 -12.66 16.45 0.50
CA THR A 108 -14.00 16.51 -0.10
C THR A 108 -14.04 15.81 -1.47
N PRO A 109 -13.71 14.51 -1.56
CA PRO A 109 -13.53 13.84 -2.85
C PRO A 109 -14.85 13.57 -3.58
N ASP A 110 -14.80 13.61 -4.91
CA ASP A 110 -15.89 13.13 -5.77
C ASP A 110 -15.80 11.62 -6.04
N ILE A 111 -14.59 11.07 -6.02
CA ILE A 111 -14.31 9.64 -6.26
C ILE A 111 -13.37 9.13 -5.16
N VAL A 112 -13.72 7.97 -4.60
CA VAL A 112 -12.85 7.20 -3.70
C VAL A 112 -12.56 5.85 -4.32
N THR A 113 -11.29 5.55 -4.56
CA THR A 113 -10.84 4.23 -4.99
C THR A 113 -10.47 3.39 -3.77
N VAL A 114 -10.83 2.10 -3.76
CA VAL A 114 -10.58 1.22 -2.61
C VAL A 114 -10.34 -0.22 -3.05
N ALA A 115 -9.44 -0.91 -2.35
CA ALA A 115 -9.28 -2.34 -2.50
C ALA A 115 -10.53 -3.07 -1.99
N LEU A 116 -11.27 -3.73 -2.89
CA LEU A 116 -12.52 -4.44 -2.64
C LEU A 116 -12.26 -5.95 -2.49
N ASP A 117 -11.38 -6.26 -1.55
CA ASP A 117 -10.93 -7.62 -1.28
C ASP A 117 -11.73 -8.18 -0.10
N PRO A 118 -12.53 -9.25 -0.30
CA PRO A 118 -13.24 -9.87 0.80
C PRO A 118 -12.29 -10.52 1.80
N GLU A 119 -12.82 -10.86 2.97
CA GLU A 119 -12.08 -11.63 3.97
C GLU A 119 -11.45 -12.89 3.34
N ALA A 120 -10.23 -13.21 3.76
CA ALA A 120 -9.44 -14.34 3.28
C ALA A 120 -9.03 -14.32 1.79
N SER A 121 -9.16 -13.18 1.09
CA SER A 121 -8.78 -13.07 -0.34
C SER A 121 -7.38 -12.50 -0.59
N GLY A 122 -6.55 -12.40 0.44
CA GLY A 122 -5.24 -11.76 0.42
C GLY A 122 -4.76 -11.43 1.83
N PRO A 123 -3.89 -10.41 2.01
CA PRO A 123 -3.54 -9.92 3.33
C PRO A 123 -4.78 -9.43 4.09
N ASP A 124 -5.01 -9.96 5.29
CA ASP A 124 -6.13 -9.59 6.19
C ASP A 124 -6.32 -8.07 6.32
N SER A 125 -5.21 -7.33 6.31
CA SER A 125 -5.20 -5.86 6.35
C SER A 125 -6.02 -5.17 5.24
N HIS A 126 -6.23 -5.78 4.08
CA HIS A 126 -7.05 -5.19 3.01
C HIS A 126 -8.53 -5.17 3.40
N TYR A 127 -9.03 -6.26 3.96
CA TYR A 127 -10.41 -6.37 4.43
C TYR A 127 -10.68 -5.39 5.57
N LYS A 128 -9.74 -5.26 6.51
CA LYS A 128 -9.79 -4.28 7.61
C LYS A 128 -9.76 -2.84 7.12
N ALA A 129 -8.93 -2.53 6.12
CA ALA A 129 -8.93 -1.21 5.49
C ALA A 129 -10.27 -0.91 4.80
N LEU A 130 -10.85 -1.88 4.10
CA LEU A 130 -12.16 -1.76 3.47
C LEU A 130 -13.26 -1.46 4.52
N GLN A 131 -13.26 -2.15 5.65
CA GLN A 131 -14.18 -1.88 6.76
C GLN A 131 -14.01 -0.45 7.29
N ALA A 132 -12.78 -0.02 7.60
CA ALA A 132 -12.51 1.31 8.14
C ALA A 132 -12.93 2.43 7.17
N ILE A 133 -12.63 2.27 5.87
CA ILE A 133 -13.03 3.22 4.83
C ILE A 133 -14.55 3.25 4.66
N THR A 134 -15.22 2.09 4.70
CA THR A 134 -16.67 1.98 4.58
C THR A 134 -17.38 2.71 5.72
N GLU A 135 -16.96 2.50 6.96
CA GLU A 135 -17.54 3.19 8.11
C GLU A 135 -17.25 4.71 8.08
N ALA A 136 -16.07 5.11 7.62
CA ALA A 136 -15.73 6.52 7.45
C ALA A 136 -16.61 7.20 6.39
N LEU A 137 -16.87 6.52 5.27
CA LEU A 137 -17.76 7.02 4.20
C LEU A 137 -19.20 7.15 4.69
N LYS A 138 -19.75 6.14 5.37
CA LYS A 138 -21.09 6.21 5.98
C LYS A 138 -21.21 7.35 6.98
N ARG A 139 -20.15 7.61 7.75
CA ARG A 139 -20.12 8.74 8.69
C ARG A 139 -20.09 10.06 7.93
N TYR A 140 -19.24 10.18 6.91
CA TYR A 140 -19.12 11.36 6.07
C TYR A 140 -20.42 11.69 5.33
N GLU A 141 -21.12 10.70 4.80
CA GLU A 141 -22.45 10.86 4.23
C GLU A 141 -23.45 11.40 5.25
N ARG A 142 -23.49 10.84 6.46
CA ARG A 142 -24.45 11.23 7.51
C ARG A 142 -24.17 12.60 8.12
N GLU A 143 -22.91 12.92 8.40
CA GLU A 143 -22.52 14.12 9.15
C GLU A 143 -22.28 15.33 8.25
N ASP A 144 -21.79 15.11 7.03
CA ASP A 144 -21.45 16.19 6.09
C ASP A 144 -22.39 16.24 4.87
N MET A 145 -23.41 15.36 4.81
CA MET A 145 -24.46 15.31 3.77
C MET A 145 -23.94 15.20 2.33
N LYS A 146 -22.71 14.70 2.15
CA LYS A 146 -22.10 14.45 0.83
C LYS A 146 -22.50 13.05 0.35
N THR A 147 -23.59 12.98 -0.43
CA THR A 147 -24.19 11.72 -0.90
C THR A 147 -23.82 11.34 -2.34
N ASP A 148 -23.12 12.20 -3.05
CA ASP A 148 -22.78 12.07 -4.49
C ASP A 148 -21.35 11.54 -4.74
N ILE A 149 -20.75 10.89 -3.76
CA ILE A 149 -19.42 10.28 -3.88
C ILE A 149 -19.52 8.98 -4.66
N LYS A 150 -18.65 8.80 -5.65
CA LYS A 150 -18.50 7.54 -6.38
C LYS A 150 -17.42 6.68 -5.72
N ILE A 151 -17.74 5.42 -5.45
CA ILE A 151 -16.77 4.46 -4.92
C ILE A 151 -16.34 3.53 -6.06
N TRP A 152 -15.04 3.49 -6.35
CA TRP A 152 -14.45 2.59 -7.33
C TRP A 152 -13.66 1.49 -6.61
N GLY A 153 -14.31 0.34 -6.44
CA GLY A 153 -13.67 -0.85 -5.91
C GLY A 153 -12.79 -1.53 -6.97
N TYR A 154 -11.56 -1.86 -6.62
CA TYR A 154 -10.69 -2.72 -7.43
C TYR A 154 -10.24 -3.93 -6.63
N ARG A 155 -9.97 -5.05 -7.29
CA ARG A 155 -9.36 -6.22 -6.64
C ARG A 155 -7.87 -6.33 -6.99
N ASN A 156 -7.12 -7.00 -6.12
CA ASN A 156 -5.66 -7.08 -6.22
C ASN A 156 -5.17 -8.29 -7.08
N VAL A 157 -3.90 -8.66 -6.94
CA VAL A 157 -3.30 -9.79 -7.67
C VAL A 157 -3.68 -11.17 -7.12
N TRP A 158 -4.02 -11.26 -5.83
CA TRP A 158 -4.40 -12.49 -5.11
C TRP A 158 -5.85 -12.88 -5.32
N TYR A 159 -6.75 -11.91 -5.47
CA TYR A 159 -8.16 -12.13 -5.76
C TYR A 159 -8.58 -11.20 -6.88
N ARG A 160 -9.26 -11.71 -7.91
CA ARG A 160 -9.52 -10.98 -9.16
C ARG A 160 -11.00 -11.04 -9.48
N PHE A 161 -11.50 -10.04 -10.20
CA PHE A 161 -12.82 -10.14 -10.80
C PHE A 161 -12.77 -11.09 -11.98
N HIS A 162 -13.80 -11.93 -12.12
CA HIS A 162 -14.10 -12.47 -13.43
C HIS A 162 -14.55 -11.32 -14.35
N PRO A 163 -14.20 -11.30 -15.66
CA PRO A 163 -14.61 -10.21 -16.54
C PRO A 163 -16.13 -9.94 -16.53
N SER A 164 -16.96 -10.96 -16.33
CA SER A 164 -18.43 -10.78 -16.22
C SER A 164 -18.91 -10.16 -14.90
N GLU A 165 -18.05 -10.10 -13.87
CA GLU A 165 -18.34 -9.46 -12.58
C GLU A 165 -17.94 -7.98 -12.56
N ALA A 166 -17.06 -7.56 -13.49
CA ALA A 166 -16.59 -6.19 -13.59
C ALA A 166 -17.61 -5.32 -14.31
N ASN A 167 -17.89 -4.13 -13.75
CA ASN A 167 -18.78 -3.13 -14.34
C ASN A 167 -18.03 -2.00 -15.07
N MET A 168 -16.70 -1.96 -14.93
CA MET A 168 -15.84 -0.93 -15.51
C MET A 168 -14.52 -1.56 -15.94
N PHE A 169 -14.02 -1.15 -17.10
CA PHE A 169 -12.72 -1.55 -17.63
C PHE A 169 -11.92 -0.29 -17.94
N ILE A 170 -10.70 -0.22 -17.42
CA ILE A 170 -9.78 0.89 -17.69
C ILE A 170 -8.69 0.37 -18.63
N PRO A 171 -8.70 0.73 -19.92
CA PRO A 171 -7.68 0.27 -20.85
C PRO A 171 -6.34 0.92 -20.51
N VAL A 172 -5.28 0.14 -20.64
CA VAL A 172 -3.90 0.54 -20.36
C VAL A 172 -3.03 0.26 -21.58
N SER A 173 -2.10 1.17 -21.87
CA SER A 173 -1.19 1.03 -23.00
C SER A 173 0.03 0.18 -22.64
N LEU A 174 0.73 -0.34 -23.65
CA LEU A 174 2.02 -1.01 -23.45
C LEU A 174 3.06 -0.09 -22.78
N ASN A 175 2.99 1.22 -23.03
CA ASN A 175 3.84 2.20 -22.35
C ASN A 175 3.50 2.28 -20.86
N MET A 176 2.21 2.25 -20.49
CA MET A 176 1.78 2.23 -19.09
C MET A 176 2.27 0.96 -18.37
N PHE A 177 2.31 -0.19 -19.04
CA PHE A 177 2.93 -1.40 -18.48
C PHE A 177 4.41 -1.18 -18.15
N ALA A 178 5.18 -0.68 -19.12
CA ALA A 178 6.61 -0.43 -18.94
C ALA A 178 6.87 0.57 -17.79
N LEU A 179 6.07 1.64 -17.73
CA LEU A 179 6.13 2.64 -16.66
C LEU A 179 5.78 2.04 -15.31
N GLN A 180 4.73 1.22 -15.19
CA GLN A 180 4.36 0.57 -13.92
C GLN A 180 5.48 -0.29 -13.38
N ASN A 181 6.11 -1.11 -14.24
CA ASN A 181 7.24 -1.94 -13.82
C ASN A 181 8.47 -1.12 -13.44
N SER A 182 8.82 -0.12 -14.26
CA SER A 182 9.95 0.77 -13.98
C SER A 182 9.74 1.54 -12.66
N ALA A 183 8.56 2.10 -12.44
CA ALA A 183 8.21 2.81 -11.22
C ALA A 183 8.32 1.89 -9.99
N PHE A 184 7.80 0.66 -10.07
CA PHE A 184 7.85 -0.30 -8.98
C PHE A 184 9.30 -0.68 -8.61
N ILE A 185 10.10 -1.10 -9.59
CA ILE A 185 11.49 -1.57 -9.38
C ILE A 185 12.40 -0.46 -8.84
N ASN A 186 12.15 0.79 -9.24
CA ASN A 186 12.97 1.93 -8.81
C ASN A 186 12.51 2.54 -7.48
N SER A 187 11.25 2.34 -7.09
CA SER A 187 10.70 2.95 -5.87
C SER A 187 10.72 1.99 -4.67
N PHE A 188 10.28 0.74 -4.86
CA PHE A 188 10.15 -0.24 -3.78
C PHE A 188 11.39 -1.13 -3.63
N ILE A 189 12.53 -0.51 -3.31
CA ILE A 189 13.83 -1.20 -3.22
C ILE A 189 13.82 -2.35 -2.21
N SER A 190 13.14 -2.18 -1.07
CA SER A 190 13.01 -3.21 -0.04
C SER A 190 12.04 -4.33 -0.41
N GLN A 191 11.19 -4.13 -1.44
CA GLN A 191 10.13 -5.08 -1.81
C GLN A 191 10.34 -5.73 -3.18
N LYS A 192 11.17 -5.15 -4.06
CA LYS A 192 11.37 -5.67 -5.43
C LYS A 192 11.94 -7.08 -5.48
N ASP A 193 12.75 -7.44 -4.48
CA ASP A 193 13.37 -8.76 -4.31
C ASP A 193 12.74 -9.53 -3.14
N ALA A 194 11.62 -9.05 -2.59
CA ALA A 194 10.95 -9.72 -1.48
C ALA A 194 10.34 -11.03 -1.98
N SER A 195 10.67 -12.11 -1.28
CA SER A 195 10.21 -13.46 -1.59
C SER A 195 8.70 -13.59 -1.42
N PHE A 196 8.05 -14.37 -2.30
CA PHE A 196 6.63 -14.76 -2.27
C PHE A 196 5.61 -13.65 -2.58
N PRO A 197 5.54 -13.15 -3.84
CA PRO A 197 4.47 -12.23 -4.24
C PRO A 197 3.12 -12.95 -4.33
N SER A 198 3.12 -14.17 -4.85
CA SER A 198 2.00 -15.10 -4.94
C SER A 198 2.57 -16.50 -5.20
N HIS A 199 1.78 -17.54 -4.95
CA HIS A 199 2.10 -18.91 -5.40
C HIS A 199 2.15 -19.02 -6.94
N GLU A 200 1.60 -18.03 -7.65
CA GLU A 200 1.49 -18.02 -9.12
C GLU A 200 2.73 -17.49 -9.84
N PHE A 201 3.65 -16.81 -9.14
CA PHE A 201 4.81 -16.18 -9.78
C PHE A 201 5.96 -15.91 -8.82
N ASP A 202 7.18 -16.29 -9.25
CA ASP A 202 8.42 -16.00 -8.56
C ASP A 202 9.13 -14.82 -9.26
N GLY A 203 8.96 -13.61 -8.71
CA GLY A 203 9.48 -12.36 -9.26
C GLY A 203 8.67 -11.15 -8.77
N PRO A 204 8.99 -9.92 -9.19
CA PRO A 204 8.37 -8.71 -8.61
C PRO A 204 6.85 -8.64 -8.90
N PHE A 205 6.10 -8.07 -7.95
CA PHE A 205 4.64 -7.87 -8.07
C PHE A 205 4.22 -7.16 -9.36
N SER A 206 5.02 -6.23 -9.86
CA SER A 206 4.75 -5.52 -11.11
C SER A 206 4.66 -6.45 -12.32
N GLN A 207 5.46 -7.50 -12.37
CA GLN A 207 5.44 -8.47 -13.48
C GLN A 207 4.22 -9.40 -13.37
N LEU A 208 3.86 -9.83 -12.16
CA LEU A 208 2.63 -10.59 -11.94
C LEU A 208 1.39 -9.77 -12.37
N ALA A 209 1.34 -8.49 -12.00
CA ALA A 209 0.26 -7.60 -12.41
C ALA A 209 0.16 -7.46 -13.95
N GLN A 210 1.29 -7.29 -14.65
CA GLN A 210 1.31 -7.25 -16.11
C GLN A 210 0.79 -8.56 -16.73
N LYS A 211 1.23 -9.72 -16.22
CA LYS A 211 0.77 -11.03 -16.68
C LYS A 211 -0.75 -11.16 -16.54
N ILE A 212 -1.28 -10.79 -15.38
CA ILE A 212 -2.73 -10.80 -15.11
C ILE A 212 -3.48 -9.89 -16.09
N GLN A 213 -2.98 -8.67 -16.35
CA GLN A 213 -3.63 -7.73 -17.26
C GLN A 213 -3.65 -8.25 -18.71
N VAL A 214 -2.58 -8.91 -19.17
CA VAL A 214 -2.54 -9.57 -20.49
C VAL A 214 -3.56 -10.72 -20.56
N GLU A 215 -3.62 -11.57 -19.53
CA GLU A 215 -4.59 -12.67 -19.45
C GLU A 215 -6.04 -12.15 -19.46
N GLN A 216 -6.33 -11.07 -18.72
CA GLN A 216 -7.64 -10.43 -18.70
C GLN A 216 -8.02 -9.89 -20.09
N TYR A 217 -7.08 -9.25 -20.78
CA TYR A 217 -7.29 -8.78 -22.16
C TYR A 217 -7.59 -9.94 -23.12
N GLN A 218 -6.84 -11.04 -23.02
CA GLN A 218 -7.06 -12.23 -23.86
C GLN A 218 -8.45 -12.86 -23.61
N ARG A 219 -8.86 -13.01 -22.34
CA ARG A 219 -10.19 -13.52 -21.99
C ARG A 219 -11.31 -12.64 -22.51
N TRP A 220 -11.09 -11.33 -22.56
CA TRP A 220 -12.05 -10.38 -23.12
C TRP A 220 -12.13 -10.45 -24.65
N CYS A 221 -10.98 -10.54 -25.32
CA CYS A 221 -10.91 -10.52 -26.78
C CYS A 221 -11.21 -11.87 -27.46
N MET A 222 -11.23 -12.97 -26.70
CA MET A 222 -11.62 -14.27 -27.25
C MET A 222 -13.13 -14.31 -27.52
N PRO A 223 -13.58 -14.65 -28.74
CA PRO A 223 -14.98 -14.91 -28.98
C PRO A 223 -15.42 -16.07 -28.08
N VAL A 224 -16.52 -15.87 -27.36
CA VAL A 224 -17.22 -16.99 -26.73
C VAL A 224 -17.66 -17.89 -27.88
N ILE A 225 -16.91 -18.98 -28.11
CA ILE A 225 -17.42 -20.08 -28.92
C ILE A 225 -18.59 -20.60 -28.10
N ARG A 226 -19.81 -20.20 -28.47
CA ARG A 226 -21.00 -20.88 -28.02
C ARG A 226 -20.98 -22.21 -28.78
N ASP A 227 -20.68 -23.27 -28.05
CA ASP A 227 -21.03 -24.61 -28.51
C ASP A 227 -22.56 -24.69 -28.42
N ASP A 228 -23.21 -24.32 -29.52
CA ASP A 228 -24.62 -24.57 -29.80
C ASP A 228 -24.81 -26.02 -30.25
#